data_AF-A0A654CWS1-F1
#
_entry.id   AF-A0A654CWS1-F1
#
_cell.length_a   1.000
_cell.length_b   1.000
_cell.length_c   1.000
_cell.angle_alpha   90.00
_cell.angle_beta   90.00
_cell.angle_gamma   90.00
#
_symmetry.space_group_name_H-M   'P 1'
#
loop_
_entity.id
_entity.type
_entity.pdbx_description
1 polymer ?
#
loop_
_entity_poly.entity_id
_entity_poly.type
_entity_poly.pdbx_seq_one_letter_code
_entity_poly.pdbx_strand_id
1 'polypeptide(L)'
;MLLAMKPTDFSKYLSGFLTGYLAHERGASKNTICAYRDTFVLFIGYMATQGIPVNRLILESITQHAVVGFLDWLQAERRNSNTTRNARLAAIHAFFSYIQYQQPEHLYEC
;
A
#
# COMPACT_ATOMS: atom_id res chain seq x y z
N MET A 1 15.29 5.40 23.95
CA MET A 1 14.05 6.18 24.09
C MET A 1 13.26 6.04 22.80
N LEU A 2 12.30 5.10 22.75
CA LEU A 2 11.40 4.95 21.59
C LEU A 2 10.46 6.16 21.60
N LEU A 3 10.73 7.15 20.77
CA LEU A 3 9.76 8.22 20.50
C LEU A 3 8.48 7.55 19.99
N ALA A 4 7.37 7.74 20.68
CA ALA A 4 6.06 7.32 20.20
C ALA A 4 5.79 8.04 18.88
N MET A 5 6.01 7.33 17.77
CA MET A 5 5.78 7.84 16.43
C MET A 5 4.28 8.03 16.25
N LYS A 6 3.85 9.24 15.92
CA LYS A 6 2.45 9.50 15.59
C LYS A 6 2.11 8.71 14.31
N PRO A 7 1.01 7.93 14.30
CA PRO A 7 0.59 7.22 13.10
C PRO A 7 0.26 8.20 11.98
N THR A 8 0.83 8.01 10.80
CA THR A 8 0.41 8.71 9.57
C THR A 8 -0.97 8.23 9.13
N ASP A 9 -1.67 9.02 8.32
CA ASP A 9 -2.92 8.63 7.66
C ASP A 9 -2.76 7.29 6.91
N PHE A 10 -1.68 7.13 6.14
CA PHE A 10 -1.33 5.89 5.46
C PHE A 10 -1.26 4.70 6.43
N SER A 11 -0.55 4.83 7.55
CA SER A 11 -0.41 3.75 8.53
C SER A 11 -1.75 3.34 9.17
N LYS A 12 -2.63 4.32 9.41
CA LYS A 12 -3.98 4.08 9.95
C LYS A 12 -4.84 3.31 8.96
N TYR A 13 -4.91 3.79 7.71
CA TYR A 13 -5.69 3.13 6.66
C TYR A 13 -5.13 1.76 6.32
N LEU A 14 -3.81 1.59 6.22
CA LEU A 14 -3.21 0.29 5.90
C LEU A 14 -3.54 -0.75 6.98
N SER A 15 -3.52 -0.35 8.25
CA SER A 15 -3.93 -1.23 9.35
C SER A 15 -5.40 -1.63 9.20
N GLY A 16 -6.30 -0.66 9.03
CA GLY A 16 -7.74 -0.93 8.85
C GLY A 16 -8.04 -1.80 7.64
N PHE A 17 -7.34 -1.56 6.54
CA PHE A 17 -7.44 -2.33 5.30
C PHE A 17 -7.09 -3.80 5.52
N LEU A 18 -5.93 -4.09 6.13
CA LEU A 18 -5.43 -5.46 6.29
C LEU A 18 -6.20 -6.24 7.35
N THR A 19 -6.55 -5.61 8.49
CA THR A 19 -7.11 -6.32 9.65
C THR A 19 -8.63 -6.25 9.71
N GLY A 20 -9.24 -5.15 9.27
CA GLY A 20 -10.69 -4.98 9.24
C GLY A 20 -11.24 -5.41 7.89
N TYR A 21 -10.97 -4.62 6.86
CA TYR A 21 -11.63 -4.73 5.56
C TYR A 21 -11.35 -6.05 4.85
N LEU A 22 -10.08 -6.42 4.64
CA LEU A 22 -9.76 -7.66 3.92
C LEU A 22 -10.21 -8.89 4.70
N ALA A 23 -9.94 -8.94 6.01
CA ALA A 23 -10.20 -10.13 6.81
C ALA A 23 -11.68 -10.34 7.11
N HIS A 24 -12.42 -9.27 7.48
CA HIS A 24 -13.77 -9.39 8.02
C HIS A 24 -14.84 -8.96 7.01
N GLU A 25 -14.62 -7.90 6.24
CA GLU A 25 -15.65 -7.40 5.29
C GLU A 25 -15.59 -8.13 3.96
N ARG A 26 -14.39 -8.37 3.43
CA ARG A 26 -14.18 -9.06 2.14
C ARG A 26 -14.02 -10.56 2.27
N GLY A 27 -13.80 -11.08 3.48
CA GLY A 27 -13.55 -12.51 3.72
C GLY A 27 -12.36 -13.04 2.91
N ALA A 28 -11.33 -12.22 2.68
CA ALA A 28 -10.19 -12.58 1.86
C ALA A 28 -9.40 -13.73 2.48
N SER A 29 -8.86 -14.61 1.62
CA SER A 29 -8.04 -15.72 2.10
C SER A 29 -6.77 -15.22 2.82
N LYS A 30 -6.23 -16.03 3.74
CA LYS A 30 -4.94 -15.73 4.39
C LYS A 30 -3.83 -15.46 3.38
N ASN A 31 -3.80 -16.18 2.27
CA ASN A 31 -2.82 -16.00 1.21
C ASN A 31 -2.98 -14.64 0.52
N THR A 32 -4.21 -14.20 0.28
CA THR A 32 -4.51 -12.88 -0.27
C THR A 32 -4.06 -11.77 0.68
N ILE A 33 -4.39 -11.88 1.97
CA ILE A 33 -3.98 -10.91 3.00
C ILE A 33 -2.45 -10.83 3.10
N CYS A 34 -1.76 -11.99 3.12
CA CYS A 34 -0.30 -12.05 3.11
C CYS A 34 0.27 -11.38 1.85
N ALA A 35 -0.25 -11.69 0.65
CA ALA A 35 0.23 -11.09 -0.59
C ALA A 35 0.03 -9.57 -0.62
N TYR A 36 -1.08 -9.06 -0.08
CA TYR A 36 -1.36 -7.63 0.01
C TYR A 36 -0.44 -6.96 1.02
N ARG A 37 -0.30 -7.52 2.23
CA ARG A 37 0.68 -7.05 3.23
C ARG A 37 2.08 -6.99 2.66
N ASP A 38 2.54 -8.06 2.00
CA ASP A 38 3.87 -8.13 1.43
C ASP A 38 4.06 -7.12 0.30
N THR A 39 2.98 -6.72 -0.38
CA THR A 39 3.01 -5.59 -1.33
C THR A 39 3.32 -4.27 -0.64
N PHE A 40 2.63 -3.96 0.45
CA PHE A 40 2.87 -2.72 1.18
C PHE A 40 4.22 -2.71 1.90
N VAL A 41 4.73 -3.85 2.37
CA VAL A 41 6.10 -3.96 2.90
C VAL A 41 7.13 -3.58 1.82
N LEU A 42 6.97 -4.09 0.60
CA LEU A 42 7.85 -3.70 -0.50
C LEU A 42 7.69 -2.23 -0.89
N PHE A 43 6.46 -1.74 -0.94
CA PHE A 43 6.18 -0.35 -1.28
C PHE A 43 6.82 0.61 -0.27
N ILE A 44 6.70 0.33 1.03
CA ILE A 44 7.37 1.09 2.10
C ILE A 44 8.90 1.08 1.91
N GLY A 45 9.47 -0.08 1.60
CA GLY A 45 10.90 -0.20 1.32
C GLY A 45 11.33 0.63 0.12
N TYR A 46 10.54 0.64 -0.96
CA TYR A 46 10.77 1.47 -2.13
C TYR A 46 10.66 2.97 -1.80
N MET A 47 9.61 3.41 -1.09
CA MET A 47 9.46 4.81 -0.71
C MET A 47 10.62 5.31 0.14
N ALA A 48 11.20 4.44 0.99
CA ALA A 48 12.40 4.77 1.75
C ALA A 48 13.63 5.01 0.85
N THR A 49 13.79 4.28 -0.26
CA THR A 49 14.86 4.57 -1.23
C THR A 49 14.63 5.88 -2.00
N GLN A 50 13.37 6.32 -2.08
CA GLN A 50 12.98 7.63 -2.61
C GLN A 50 13.08 8.76 -1.56
N GLY A 51 13.61 8.47 -0.36
CA GLY A 51 13.81 9.46 0.70
C GLY A 51 12.59 9.71 1.60
N ILE A 52 11.54 8.91 1.47
CA ILE A 52 10.32 9.01 2.29
C ILE A 52 10.30 7.81 3.27
N PRO A 53 10.81 7.99 4.51
CA PRO A 53 10.77 6.92 5.50
C PRO A 53 9.33 6.62 5.94
N VAL A 54 9.08 5.40 6.41
CA VAL A 54 7.74 4.92 6.81
C VAL A 54 6.99 5.86 7.76
N ASN A 55 7.73 6.57 8.62
CA ASN A 55 7.17 7.48 9.62
C ASN A 55 6.78 8.86 9.09
N ARG A 56 7.10 9.13 7.82
CA ARG A 56 6.68 10.32 7.07
C ARG A 56 5.83 9.97 5.86
N LEU A 57 5.63 8.68 5.58
CA LEU A 57 4.81 8.22 4.46
C LEU A 57 3.34 8.50 4.75
N ILE A 58 2.76 9.41 3.97
CA ILE A 58 1.35 9.82 4.01
C ILE A 58 0.64 9.45 2.70
N LEU A 59 -0.70 9.50 2.66
CA LEU A 59 -1.45 9.16 1.43
C LEU A 59 -1.05 10.05 0.24
N GLU A 60 -0.85 11.35 0.49
CA GLU A 60 -0.42 12.31 -0.54
C GLU A 60 0.94 11.97 -1.17
N SER A 61 1.78 11.17 -0.49
CA SER A 61 3.05 10.69 -1.05
C SER A 61 2.86 9.58 -2.10
N ILE A 62 1.69 8.92 -2.11
CA ILE A 62 1.36 7.79 -2.97
C ILE A 62 0.75 8.32 -4.27
N THR A 63 1.57 9.03 -5.03
CA THR A 63 1.17 9.56 -6.33
C THR A 63 1.21 8.48 -7.42
N GLN A 64 0.57 8.74 -8.56
CA GLN A 64 0.70 7.90 -9.75
C GLN A 64 2.17 7.64 -10.10
N HIS A 65 3.02 8.67 -10.03
CA HIS A 65 4.46 8.53 -10.29
C HIS A 65 5.15 7.60 -9.29
N ALA A 66 4.81 7.70 -8.00
CA ALA A 66 5.34 6.81 -6.98
C ALA A 66 4.92 5.35 -7.22
N VAL A 67 3.65 5.12 -7.60
CA VAL A 67 3.14 3.78 -7.92
C VAL A 67 3.82 3.22 -9.18
N VAL A 68 3.90 3.99 -10.27
CA VAL A 68 4.58 3.54 -11.50
C VAL A 68 6.06 3.23 -11.24
N GLY A 69 6.77 4.13 -10.56
CA GLY A 69 8.18 3.91 -10.21
C GLY A 69 8.39 2.69 -9.31
N PHE A 70 7.47 2.43 -8.38
CA PHE A 70 7.48 1.19 -7.59
C PHE A 70 7.33 -0.05 -8.47
N LEU A 71 6.38 -0.04 -9.40
CA LEU A 71 6.15 -1.18 -10.30
C LEU A 71 7.34 -1.45 -11.22
N ASP A 72 8.00 -0.40 -11.70
CA ASP A 72 9.19 -0.52 -12.54
C ASP A 72 10.39 -1.03 -11.72
N TRP A 73 10.56 -0.52 -10.49
CA TRP A 73 11.56 -1.02 -9.54
C TRP A 73 11.37 -2.51 -9.22
N LEU A 74 10.13 -2.99 -9.09
CA LEU A 74 9.85 -4.41 -8.89
C LEU A 74 10.35 -5.29 -10.05
N GLN A 75 10.29 -4.79 -11.28
CA GLN A 75 10.80 -5.53 -12.44
C GLN A 75 12.32 -5.43 -12.56
N ALA A 76 12.88 -4.24 -12.40
CA ALA A 76 14.31 -4.00 -12.57
C ALA A 76 15.14 -4.66 -11.45
N GLU A 77 14.82 -4.36 -10.20
CA GLU A 77 15.65 -4.76 -9.06
C GLU A 77 15.26 -6.14 -8.52
N ARG A 78 13.97 -6.48 -8.57
CA ARG A 78 13.47 -7.73 -8.00
C ARG A 78 13.15 -8.80 -9.04
N ARG A 79 13.26 -8.46 -10.34
CA ARG A 79 13.01 -9.38 -11.46
C ARG A 79 11.62 -10.03 -11.41
N ASN A 80 10.64 -9.33 -10.84
CA ASN A 80 9.27 -9.82 -10.81
C ASN A 80 8.69 -9.91 -12.22
N SER A 81 7.92 -10.96 -12.48
CA SER A 81 7.18 -11.11 -13.74
C SER A 81 6.06 -10.06 -13.85
N ASN A 82 5.55 -9.86 -15.07
CA ASN A 82 4.37 -9.02 -15.31
C ASN A 82 3.17 -9.46 -14.46
N THR A 83 2.98 -10.76 -14.27
CA THR A 83 1.90 -11.30 -13.43
C THR A 83 2.05 -10.88 -11.98
N THR A 84 3.25 -10.99 -11.41
CA THR A 84 3.51 -10.55 -10.03
C THR A 84 3.39 -9.04 -9.88
N ARG A 85 3.88 -8.27 -10.87
CA ARG A 85 3.70 -6.81 -10.92
C ARG A 85 2.23 -6.41 -10.90
N ASN A 86 1.40 -7.04 -11.74
CA ASN A 86 -0.03 -6.74 -11.82
C ASN A 86 -0.78 -7.16 -10.55
N ALA A 87 -0.41 -8.27 -9.91
CA ALA A 87 -0.97 -8.66 -8.62
C ALA A 87 -0.68 -7.62 -7.51
N ARG A 88 0.52 -7.02 -7.52
CA ARG A 88 0.89 -5.96 -6.59
C ARG A 88 0.16 -4.65 -6.89
N LEU A 89 0.00 -4.29 -8.17
CA LEU A 89 -0.84 -3.16 -8.56
C LEU A 89 -2.29 -3.34 -8.10
N ALA A 90 -2.86 -4.54 -8.26
CA ALA A 90 -4.21 -4.84 -7.80
C ALA A 90 -4.37 -4.66 -6.28
N ALA A 91 -3.35 -4.98 -5.48
CA ALA A 91 -3.37 -4.73 -4.04
C ALA A 91 -3.38 -3.22 -3.70
N ILE A 92 -2.65 -2.40 -4.47
CA ILE A 92 -2.66 -0.94 -4.34
C ILE A 92 -4.04 -0.38 -4.71
N HIS A 93 -4.62 -0.81 -5.83
CA HIS A 93 -5.96 -0.37 -6.23
C HIS A 93 -7.02 -0.75 -5.17
N ALA A 94 -6.97 -1.98 -4.66
CA ALA A 94 -7.90 -2.43 -3.62
C ALA A 94 -7.80 -1.60 -2.34
N PHE A 95 -6.59 -1.14 -1.99
CA PHE A 95 -6.37 -0.24 -0.85
C PHE A 95 -7.01 1.14 -1.06
N PHE A 96 -6.84 1.74 -2.24
CA PHE A 96 -7.49 3.02 -2.55
C PHE A 96 -9.00 2.91 -2.65
N SER A 97 -9.53 1.82 -3.24
CA SER A 97 -10.97 1.54 -3.21
C SER A 97 -11.51 1.44 -1.78
N TYR A 98 -10.73 0.89 -0.85
CA TYR A 98 -11.09 0.87 0.57
C TYR A 98 -11.09 2.28 1.18
N ILE A 99 -10.11 3.12 0.89
CA ILE A 99 -10.07 4.51 1.38
C ILE A 99 -11.30 5.28 0.89
N GLN A 100 -11.59 5.21 -0.41
CA GLN A 100 -12.76 5.83 -1.03
C GLN A 100 -14.08 5.36 -0.40
N TYR A 101 -14.16 4.08 -0.04
CA TYR A 101 -15.31 3.52 0.64
C TYR A 101 -15.48 4.06 2.08
N GLN A 102 -14.39 4.34 2.79
CA GLN A 102 -14.43 4.89 4.15
C GLN A 102 -14.65 6.40 4.19
N GLN A 103 -14.19 7.12 3.16
CA GLN A 103 -14.21 8.57 3.10
C GLN A 103 -14.62 9.03 1.69
N PRO A 104 -15.90 9.40 1.49
CA PRO A 104 -16.41 9.84 0.19
C PRO A 104 -15.65 11.04 -0.40
N GLU A 105 -14.99 11.86 0.43
CA GLU A 105 -14.13 12.96 -0.01
C GLU A 105 -12.93 12.51 -0.85
N HIS A 106 -12.52 11.24 -0.78
CA HIS A 106 -11.39 10.69 -1.52
C HIS A 106 -11.77 9.96 -2.83
N LEU A 107 -13.04 10.05 -3.28
CA LEU A 107 -13.55 9.35 -4.49
C LEU A 107 -12.73 9.55 -5.79
N TYR A 108 -11.93 10.62 -5.88
CA TYR A 108 -11.11 10.92 -7.06
C TYR A 108 -9.67 10.41 -6.99
N GLU A 109 -9.24 9.82 -5.86
CA GLU A 109 -7.88 9.33 -5.68
C GLU A 109 -7.79 7.87 -6.15
N CYS A 110 -7.51 7.69 -7.45
CA CYS A 110 -7.23 6.40 -8.07
C CYS A 110 -6.10 6.55 -9.10
#